data_AF-A0A934N8K5-F1
#
_entry.id   AF-A0A934N8K5-F1
#
_cell.length_a   1.000
_cell.length_b   1.000
_cell.length_c   1.000
_cell.angle_alpha   90.00
_cell.angle_beta   90.00
_cell.angle_gamma   90.00
#
_symmetry.space_group_name_H-M   'P 1'
#
loop_
_entity.id
_entity.type
_entity.pdbx_description
1 polymer ?
#
loop_
_entity_poly.entity_id
_entity_poly.type
_entity_poly.pdbx_seq_one_letter_code
_entity_poly.pdbx_strand_id
1 'polypeptide(L)'
;MGAGHCGELPLRELLEHLSRGPGLQRSADQRAARRRPLRPGQHGGRRGRLHGHAPARLAVRVPVALTIAGSDSGGGAGIQADLKTFAALGVHGISAVTAVTAQNTLGVKDYVELPLDIIRAQIDEVVSDLAPAAVKTGMLSSSEIIEVAATAIEELGLDNVVVDPVMVAKGGERLLLREAVATLVERLIPLARVITPNLPEAEVLLGRPISTRAEREVAARDLVALGCAAAVIKGGHAEGSAADAFFDGRTLVWLEAERVSTENTHGSGCAFSAAIAAGLARGMETLEAVEEAKVFITGAIQSSLEIGHGHGPVNPMWRHWRG
;
A
#
# COMPACT_ATOMS: atom_id res chain seq x y z
N MET A 1 -31.53 -46.18 32.99
CA MET A 1 -30.06 -46.01 33.05
C MET A 1 -29.63 -45.63 31.63
N GLY A 2 -29.65 -44.33 31.25
CA GLY A 2 -28.53 -43.37 31.32
C GLY A 2 -27.55 -43.64 30.16
N ALA A 3 -27.21 -42.76 29.20
CA ALA A 3 -27.09 -41.29 29.10
C ALA A 3 -27.49 -40.87 27.66
N GLY A 4 -27.81 -39.63 27.28
CA GLY A 4 -27.53 -38.31 27.84
C GLY A 4 -27.00 -37.42 26.69
N HIS A 5 -27.91 -36.67 26.04
CA HIS A 5 -27.59 -35.61 25.08
C HIS A 5 -26.70 -34.54 25.72
N CYS A 6 -25.67 -34.06 25.01
CA CYS A 6 -24.96 -32.83 25.36
C CYS A 6 -25.15 -31.83 24.22
N GLY A 7 -25.95 -30.80 24.50
CA GLY A 7 -26.32 -29.74 23.60
C GLY A 7 -25.24 -28.67 23.44
N GLU A 8 -25.35 -27.99 22.30
CA GLU A 8 -24.64 -26.80 21.89
C GLU A 8 -24.84 -25.65 22.89
N LEU A 9 -23.75 -24.95 23.23
CA LEU A 9 -23.81 -23.66 23.91
C LEU A 9 -24.02 -22.55 22.87
N PRO A 10 -25.01 -21.66 23.03
CA PRO A 10 -25.28 -20.62 22.04
C PRO A 10 -24.30 -19.45 22.18
N LEU A 11 -23.81 -18.99 21.02
CA LEU A 11 -22.87 -17.89 20.74
C LEU A 11 -23.17 -16.51 21.40
N ARG A 12 -24.22 -16.40 22.21
CA ARG A 12 -24.66 -15.13 22.83
C ARG A 12 -23.88 -14.76 24.09
N GLU A 13 -23.30 -15.71 24.83
CA GLU A 13 -22.54 -15.40 26.06
C GLU A 13 -21.11 -14.90 25.78
N LEU A 14 -20.54 -15.16 24.61
CA LEU A 14 -19.20 -14.67 24.25
C LEU A 14 -19.18 -13.18 23.87
N LEU A 15 -20.33 -12.61 23.49
CA LEU A 15 -20.44 -11.21 23.04
C LEU A 15 -20.68 -10.22 24.19
N GLU A 16 -21.18 -10.65 25.35
CA GLU A 16 -21.37 -9.76 26.51
C GLU A 16 -20.08 -9.47 27.29
N HIS A 17 -19.02 -10.26 27.10
CA HIS A 17 -17.72 -10.02 27.76
C HIS A 17 -16.81 -9.01 27.03
N LEU A 18 -17.14 -8.63 25.79
CA LEU A 18 -16.35 -7.65 25.03
C LEU A 18 -16.89 -6.21 25.11
N SER A 19 -18.03 -5.99 25.78
CA SER A 19 -18.66 -4.65 25.89
C SER A 19 -18.36 -3.91 27.21
N ARG A 20 -17.37 -4.34 28.00
CA ARG A 20 -16.98 -3.67 29.26
C ARG A 20 -15.48 -3.44 29.34
N GLY A 21 -14.98 -2.49 28.55
CA GLY A 21 -13.66 -1.89 28.75
C GLY A 21 -13.70 -0.79 29.83
N PRO A 22 -12.73 -0.71 30.76
CA PRO A 22 -12.74 0.27 31.84
C PRO A 22 -12.43 1.68 31.32
N GLY A 23 -13.28 2.64 31.72
CA GLY A 23 -13.15 4.05 31.38
C GLY A 23 -11.88 4.69 31.93
N LEU A 24 -11.13 5.36 31.05
CA LEU A 24 -10.01 6.23 31.41
C LEU A 24 -10.55 7.54 32.01
N GLN A 25 -10.62 7.59 33.34
CA GLN A 25 -10.77 8.84 34.07
C GLN A 25 -9.44 9.62 34.07
N ARG A 26 -9.54 10.88 33.66
CA ARG A 26 -8.52 11.92 33.81
C ARG A 26 -8.13 12.06 35.28
N SER A 27 -6.83 12.17 35.56
CA SER A 27 -6.35 12.83 36.78
C SER A 27 -5.37 13.94 36.42
N ALA A 28 -5.85 15.17 36.59
CA ALA A 28 -5.01 16.30 36.87
C ALA A 28 -4.83 16.33 38.39
N ASP A 29 -3.58 16.35 38.88
CA ASP A 29 -3.22 17.24 39.99
C ASP A 29 -1.72 17.26 40.31
N GLN A 30 -1.19 18.48 40.20
CA GLN A 30 -0.43 19.19 41.22
C GLN A 30 0.64 18.43 42.02
N ARG A 31 1.91 18.77 41.76
CA ARG A 31 2.91 18.92 42.84
C ARG A 31 3.77 20.16 42.64
N ALA A 32 3.44 21.19 43.42
CA ALA A 32 4.30 22.34 43.67
C ALA A 32 5.57 21.89 44.44
N ALA A 33 6.73 21.99 43.79
CA ALA A 33 8.02 21.77 44.43
C ALA A 33 8.46 23.03 45.17
N ARG A 34 8.58 22.89 46.50
CA ARG A 34 9.03 23.92 47.45
C ARG A 34 10.46 24.36 47.15
N ARG A 35 10.66 25.67 47.02
CA ARG A 35 11.98 26.33 46.91
C ARG A 35 12.76 26.19 48.21
N ARG A 36 13.99 25.68 48.14
CA ARG A 36 15.00 25.73 49.22
C ARG A 36 16.02 26.84 48.88
N PRO A 37 16.47 27.66 49.84
CA PRO A 37 17.40 28.75 49.54
C PRO A 37 18.85 28.24 49.38
N LEU A 38 19.56 28.74 48.38
CA LEU A 38 20.99 28.52 48.18
C LEU A 38 21.80 29.50 49.04
N ARG A 39 22.79 28.99 49.78
CA ARG A 39 23.81 29.79 50.48
C ARG A 39 24.94 30.17 49.51
N PRO A 40 25.58 31.35 49.67
CA PRO A 40 26.69 31.76 48.82
C PRO A 40 28.05 31.32 49.38
N GLY A 41 28.98 30.98 48.49
CA GLY A 41 30.41 31.05 48.76
C GLY A 41 31.26 29.91 48.20
N GLN A 42 32.01 30.23 47.13
CA GLN A 42 33.49 30.32 47.12
C GLN A 42 34.18 29.65 45.92
N HIS A 43 35.19 30.36 45.46
CA HIS A 43 36.06 30.16 44.31
C HIS A 43 36.89 28.87 44.34
N GLY A 44 37.23 28.38 43.14
CA GLY A 44 38.53 27.75 42.89
C GLY A 44 38.49 26.50 42.02
N GLY A 45 39.12 26.56 40.84
CA GLY A 45 39.54 25.35 40.11
C GLY A 45 39.11 25.28 38.66
N ARG A 46 39.81 26.02 37.79
CA ARG A 46 39.84 25.74 36.34
C ARG A 46 40.42 24.33 36.11
N ARG A 47 39.57 23.39 35.70
CA ARG A 47 39.99 22.22 34.92
C ARG A 47 39.10 22.14 33.69
N GLY A 48 39.67 22.46 32.53
CA GLY A 48 39.03 22.31 31.25
C GLY A 48 38.65 20.84 31.04
N ARG A 49 37.37 20.53 31.19
CA ARG A 49 36.79 19.33 30.59
C ARG A 49 36.58 19.66 29.11
N LEU A 50 37.37 19.03 28.26
CA LEU A 50 37.02 18.86 26.86
C LEU A 50 35.72 18.05 26.85
N HIS A 51 34.58 18.74 26.79
CA HIS A 51 33.32 18.13 26.43
C HIS A 51 33.45 17.71 24.96
N GLY A 52 33.91 16.47 24.75
CA GLY A 52 33.72 15.78 23.49
C GLY A 52 32.24 15.80 23.18
N HIS A 53 31.86 16.67 22.24
CA HIS A 53 30.54 16.62 21.64
C HIS A 53 30.48 15.27 20.95
N ALA A 54 29.68 14.35 21.48
CA ALA A 54 29.26 13.19 20.70
C ALA A 54 28.72 13.74 19.37
N PRO A 55 29.17 13.22 18.21
CA PRO A 55 28.68 13.72 16.94
C PRO A 55 27.16 13.61 16.98
N ALA A 56 26.47 14.73 16.74
CA ALA A 56 25.03 14.73 16.58
C ALA A 56 24.72 13.65 15.54
N ARG A 57 23.96 12.61 15.92
CA ARG A 57 23.51 11.61 14.95
C ARG A 57 22.80 12.41 13.86
N LEU A 58 23.35 12.40 12.64
CA LEU A 58 22.67 12.90 11.47
C LEU A 58 21.35 12.15 11.41
N ALA A 59 20.25 12.82 11.76
CA ALA A 59 18.92 12.25 11.65
C ALA A 59 18.66 12.05 10.16
N VAL A 60 18.85 10.82 9.68
CA VAL A 60 18.48 10.44 8.32
C VAL A 60 16.97 10.56 8.25
N ARG A 61 16.47 11.58 7.53
CA ARG A 61 15.05 11.68 7.21
C ARG A 61 14.76 10.69 6.08
N VAL A 62 14.13 9.58 6.44
CA VAL A 62 13.66 8.58 5.49
C VAL A 62 12.26 9.01 5.02
N PRO A 63 12.00 9.09 3.70
CA PRO A 63 10.65 9.36 3.19
C PRO A 63 9.66 8.31 3.68
N VAL A 64 8.40 8.72 3.87
CA VAL A 64 7.33 7.83 4.33
C VAL A 64 6.33 7.63 3.19
N ALA A 65 5.89 6.40 2.97
CA ALA A 65 4.80 6.09 2.03
C ALA A 65 3.74 5.22 2.70
N LEU A 66 2.47 5.55 2.46
CA LEU A 66 1.31 4.83 2.97
C LEU A 66 0.78 3.86 1.93
N THR A 67 0.47 2.63 2.33
CA THR A 67 -0.41 1.74 1.58
C THR A 67 -1.78 1.61 2.25
N ILE A 68 -2.85 1.70 1.47
CA ILE A 68 -4.23 1.40 1.88
C ILE A 68 -4.67 0.17 1.08
N ALA A 69 -4.57 -1.02 1.68
CA ALA A 69 -4.78 -2.27 0.96
C ALA A 69 -5.09 -3.45 1.90
N GLY A 70 -5.51 -4.56 1.29
CA GLY A 70 -5.68 -5.84 1.98
C GLY A 70 -4.34 -6.51 2.35
N SER A 71 -4.39 -7.32 3.40
CA SER A 71 -3.31 -8.20 3.85
C SER A 71 -3.37 -9.55 3.13
N ASP A 72 -2.30 -9.90 2.42
CA ASP A 72 -2.07 -11.23 1.86
C ASP A 72 -1.35 -12.11 2.88
N SER A 73 -2.05 -13.13 3.41
CA SER A 73 -1.47 -14.09 4.37
C SER A 73 -0.25 -14.86 3.82
N GLY A 74 -0.12 -15.01 2.50
CA GLY A 74 1.05 -15.62 1.86
C GLY A 74 2.26 -14.68 1.78
N GLY A 75 2.05 -13.39 2.02
CA GLY A 75 3.09 -12.36 2.03
C GLY A 75 3.67 -12.02 0.65
N GLY A 76 3.01 -12.43 -0.43
CA GLY A 76 3.46 -12.23 -1.81
C GLY A 76 2.90 -10.98 -2.47
N ALA A 77 1.70 -10.55 -2.06
CA ALA A 77 0.97 -9.38 -2.56
C ALA A 77 0.50 -8.48 -1.39
N GLY A 78 -0.48 -7.62 -1.64
CA GLY A 78 -1.12 -6.77 -0.61
C GLY A 78 -0.13 -5.86 0.11
N ILE A 79 -0.45 -5.50 1.36
CA ILE A 79 0.42 -4.67 2.19
C ILE A 79 1.81 -5.28 2.37
N GLN A 80 1.96 -6.61 2.33
CA GLN A 80 3.25 -7.28 2.50
C GLN A 80 4.17 -7.00 1.32
N ALA A 81 3.67 -7.07 0.08
CA ALA A 81 4.45 -6.68 -1.09
C ALA A 81 4.78 -5.18 -1.08
N ASP A 82 3.81 -4.35 -0.67
CA ASP A 82 3.97 -2.90 -0.62
C ASP A 82 5.08 -2.52 0.38
N LEU A 83 4.99 -2.99 1.62
CA LEU A 83 5.97 -2.70 2.68
C LEU A 83 7.38 -3.23 2.36
N LYS A 84 7.48 -4.43 1.76
CA LYS A 84 8.77 -4.96 1.28
C LYS A 84 9.36 -4.09 0.18
N THR A 85 8.53 -3.61 -0.74
CA THR A 85 8.95 -2.74 -1.85
C THR A 85 9.41 -1.39 -1.33
N PHE A 86 8.66 -0.76 -0.42
CA PHE A 86 9.06 0.47 0.24
C PHE A 86 10.41 0.31 0.94
N ALA A 87 10.57 -0.74 1.75
CA ALA A 87 11.83 -1.04 2.43
C ALA A 87 13.00 -1.24 1.44
N ALA A 88 12.78 -2.00 0.36
CA ALA A 88 13.80 -2.25 -0.66
C ALA A 88 14.28 -0.98 -1.38
N LEU A 89 13.41 0.02 -1.48
CA LEU A 89 13.65 1.30 -2.17
C LEU A 89 14.01 2.45 -1.21
N GLY A 90 14.25 2.15 0.07
CA GLY A 90 14.69 3.13 1.06
C GLY A 90 13.59 4.09 1.53
N VAL A 91 12.35 3.62 1.55
CA VAL A 91 11.16 4.35 2.02
C VAL A 91 10.60 3.63 3.25
N HIS A 92 10.24 4.40 4.28
CA HIS A 92 9.54 3.87 5.45
C HIS A 92 8.08 3.61 5.08
N GLY A 93 7.71 2.34 5.04
CA GLY A 93 6.35 1.92 4.73
C GLY A 93 5.45 1.94 5.94
N ILE A 94 4.27 2.55 5.79
CA ILE A 94 3.15 2.46 6.74
C ILE A 94 1.91 1.93 6.03
N SER A 95 0.93 1.43 6.79
CA SER A 95 -0.24 0.76 6.21
C SER A 95 -1.52 1.07 6.96
N ALA A 96 -2.61 1.21 6.21
CA ALA A 96 -3.98 1.04 6.70
C ALA A 96 -4.57 -0.22 6.06
N VAL A 97 -4.89 -1.22 6.89
CA VAL A 97 -5.35 -2.53 6.42
C VAL A 97 -6.85 -2.46 6.15
N THR A 98 -7.27 -2.83 4.93
CA THR A 98 -8.70 -2.80 4.53
C THR A 98 -9.39 -4.15 4.69
N ALA A 99 -8.66 -5.23 4.48
CA ALA A 99 -9.15 -6.59 4.63
C ALA A 99 -8.00 -7.54 5.00
N VAL A 100 -8.33 -8.70 5.56
CA VAL A 100 -7.38 -9.80 5.77
C VAL A 100 -7.84 -10.99 4.96
N THR A 101 -6.97 -11.51 4.08
CA THR A 101 -7.29 -12.68 3.26
C THR A 101 -6.73 -13.95 3.89
N ALA A 102 -7.52 -15.02 3.91
CA ALA A 102 -7.04 -16.39 4.10
C ALA A 102 -6.52 -16.91 2.75
N GLN A 103 -5.30 -16.49 2.41
CA GLN A 103 -4.69 -16.69 1.10
C GLN A 103 -3.34 -17.40 1.20
N ASN A 104 -2.99 -18.15 0.16
CA ASN A 104 -1.66 -18.67 -0.07
C ASN A 104 -1.37 -18.76 -1.58
N THR A 105 -0.30 -19.44 -1.98
CA THR A 105 0.12 -19.55 -3.38
C THR A 105 -0.87 -20.32 -4.27
N LEU A 106 -1.83 -21.04 -3.69
CA LEU A 106 -2.86 -21.80 -4.41
C LEU A 106 -4.14 -20.99 -4.66
N GLY A 107 -4.27 -19.78 -4.11
CA GLY A 107 -5.44 -18.93 -4.28
C GLY A 107 -5.96 -18.34 -2.97
N VAL A 108 -7.13 -17.72 -3.05
CA VAL A 108 -7.83 -17.08 -1.92
C VAL A 108 -8.96 -17.99 -1.47
N LYS A 109 -8.95 -18.43 -0.20
CA LYS A 109 -10.02 -19.27 0.35
C LYS A 109 -11.13 -18.48 1.00
N ASP A 110 -10.77 -17.37 1.65
CA ASP A 110 -11.70 -16.52 2.39
C ASP A 110 -11.07 -15.13 2.58
N TYR A 111 -11.87 -14.15 2.95
CA TYR A 111 -11.40 -12.85 3.40
C TYR A 111 -12.41 -12.20 4.35
N VAL A 112 -11.92 -11.30 5.20
CA VAL A 112 -12.76 -10.47 6.04
C VAL A 112 -12.36 -9.00 5.87
N GLU A 113 -13.35 -8.15 5.61
CA GLU A 113 -13.17 -6.70 5.61
C GLU A 113 -13.03 -6.19 7.04
N LEU A 114 -12.13 -5.24 7.26
CA LEU A 114 -12.08 -4.54 8.54
C LEU A 114 -13.25 -3.55 8.64
N PRO A 115 -13.74 -3.27 9.86
CA PRO A 115 -14.73 -2.23 10.08
C PRO A 115 -14.27 -0.88 9.50
N LEU A 116 -15.18 -0.16 8.85
CA LEU A 116 -14.88 1.10 8.14
C LEU A 116 -14.28 2.18 9.06
N ASP A 117 -14.76 2.25 10.31
CA ASP A 117 -14.26 3.15 11.34
C ASP A 117 -12.82 2.82 11.75
N ILE A 118 -12.45 1.54 11.79
CA ILE A 118 -11.08 1.09 12.02
C ILE A 118 -10.18 1.40 10.83
N ILE A 119 -10.66 1.24 9.59
CA ILE A 119 -9.91 1.64 8.38
C ILE A 119 -9.62 3.13 8.41
N ARG A 120 -10.65 3.95 8.68
CA ARG A 120 -10.51 5.41 8.78
C ARG A 120 -9.55 5.81 9.90
N ALA A 121 -9.71 5.26 11.10
CA ALA A 121 -8.86 5.57 12.25
C ALA A 121 -7.39 5.23 11.99
N GLN A 122 -7.10 4.10 11.32
CA GLN A 122 -5.72 3.78 10.91
C GLN A 122 -5.13 4.88 10.02
N ILE A 123 -5.87 5.34 9.00
CA ILE A 123 -5.41 6.40 8.08
C ILE A 123 -5.16 7.70 8.85
N ASP A 124 -6.11 8.14 9.68
CA ASP A 124 -6.00 9.38 10.44
C ASP A 124 -4.78 9.38 11.38
N GLU A 125 -4.57 8.28 12.12
CA GLU A 125 -3.45 8.17 13.07
C GLU A 125 -2.10 8.18 12.36
N VAL A 126 -1.93 7.38 11.30
CA VAL A 126 -0.62 7.31 10.63
C VAL A 126 -0.31 8.56 9.81
N VAL A 127 -1.33 9.20 9.21
CA VAL A 127 -1.12 10.44 8.46
C VAL A 127 -0.80 11.61 9.39
N SER A 128 -1.49 11.73 10.53
CA SER A 128 -1.32 12.84 11.46
C SER A 128 0.05 12.85 12.16
N ASP A 129 0.64 11.69 12.43
CA ASP A 129 1.97 11.58 13.08
C ASP A 129 3.11 11.49 12.06
N LEU A 130 2.93 10.72 10.98
CA LEU A 130 4.05 10.29 10.13
C LEU A 130 4.13 11.01 8.78
N ALA A 131 3.11 11.80 8.42
CA ALA A 131 3.06 12.67 7.24
C ALA A 131 3.62 12.01 5.96
N PRO A 132 2.93 10.96 5.41
CA PRO A 132 3.39 10.26 4.22
C PRO A 132 3.51 11.20 3.02
N ALA A 133 4.62 11.08 2.29
CA ALA A 133 4.89 11.85 1.08
C ALA A 133 4.23 11.24 -0.17
N ALA A 134 3.75 9.99 -0.09
CA ALA A 134 2.95 9.34 -1.12
C ALA A 134 1.99 8.31 -0.51
N VAL A 135 0.91 8.04 -1.23
CA VAL A 135 -0.10 7.04 -0.87
C VAL A 135 -0.25 6.07 -2.04
N LYS A 136 -0.39 4.80 -1.74
CA LYS A 136 -0.78 3.76 -2.70
C LYS A 136 -2.08 3.11 -2.23
N THR A 137 -3.07 3.01 -3.10
CA THR A 137 -4.24 2.15 -2.87
C THR A 137 -4.06 0.82 -3.59
N GLY A 138 -4.38 -0.28 -2.91
CA GLY A 138 -4.36 -1.63 -3.46
C GLY A 138 -5.76 -2.21 -3.55
N MET A 139 -5.92 -3.46 -3.10
CA MET A 139 -7.24 -4.10 -3.03
C MET A 139 -8.19 -3.35 -2.07
N LEU A 140 -9.22 -2.74 -2.63
CA LEU A 140 -10.37 -2.14 -1.93
C LEU A 140 -11.61 -2.93 -2.36
N SER A 141 -12.18 -3.76 -1.48
CA SER A 141 -13.13 -4.80 -1.90
C SER A 141 -14.56 -4.31 -2.15
N SER A 142 -14.94 -3.17 -1.55
CA SER A 142 -16.30 -2.63 -1.57
C SER A 142 -16.33 -1.12 -1.85
N SER A 143 -17.49 -0.62 -2.28
CA SER A 143 -17.73 0.81 -2.49
C SER A 143 -17.46 1.61 -1.22
N GLU A 144 -17.88 1.08 -0.07
CA GLU A 144 -17.74 1.72 1.24
C GLU A 144 -16.26 1.90 1.62
N ILE A 145 -15.41 0.91 1.33
CA ILE A 145 -13.96 1.03 1.56
C ILE A 145 -13.34 2.06 0.62
N ILE A 146 -13.76 2.10 -0.65
CA ILE A 146 -13.30 3.12 -1.61
C ILE A 146 -13.70 4.52 -1.13
N GLU A 147 -14.93 4.67 -0.66
CA GLU A 147 -15.45 5.93 -0.12
C GLU A 147 -14.63 6.42 1.07
N VAL A 148 -14.31 5.53 2.02
CA VAL A 148 -13.46 5.86 3.18
C VAL A 148 -12.06 6.30 2.72
N ALA A 149 -11.44 5.56 1.80
CA ALA A 149 -10.11 5.88 1.30
C ALA A 149 -10.08 7.21 0.53
N ALA A 150 -11.02 7.42 -0.40
CA ALA A 150 -11.12 8.63 -1.19
C ALA A 150 -11.37 9.86 -0.31
N THR A 151 -12.34 9.77 0.61
CA THR A 151 -12.66 10.85 1.55
C THR A 151 -11.45 11.21 2.41
N ALA A 152 -10.73 10.21 2.95
CA ALA A 152 -9.54 10.47 3.75
C ALA A 152 -8.41 11.12 2.93
N ILE A 153 -8.20 10.68 1.68
CA ILE A 153 -7.21 11.27 0.77
C ILE A 153 -7.52 12.75 0.50
N GLU A 154 -8.78 13.09 0.24
CA GLU A 154 -9.24 14.47 0.00
C GLU A 154 -9.11 15.35 1.25
N GLU A 155 -9.67 14.90 2.39
CA GLU A 155 -9.69 15.69 3.63
C GLU A 155 -8.30 15.93 4.22
N LEU A 156 -7.37 14.97 4.02
CA LEU A 156 -6.00 15.04 4.53
C LEU A 156 -5.03 15.66 3.52
N GLY A 157 -5.49 16.02 2.31
CA GLY A 157 -4.68 16.71 1.31
C GLY A 157 -3.49 15.88 0.78
N LEU A 158 -3.72 14.61 0.47
CA LEU A 158 -2.68 13.70 -0.01
C LEU A 158 -2.56 13.79 -1.54
N ASP A 159 -1.48 14.38 -2.06
CA ASP A 159 -1.33 14.71 -3.50
C ASP A 159 -0.66 13.63 -4.37
N ASN A 160 0.19 12.79 -3.78
CA ASN A 160 0.97 11.78 -4.49
C ASN A 160 0.30 10.41 -4.39
N VAL A 161 -0.89 10.29 -4.98
CA VAL A 161 -1.73 9.09 -4.90
C VAL A 161 -1.50 8.17 -6.09
N VAL A 162 -1.04 6.96 -5.82
CA VAL A 162 -0.95 5.85 -6.78
C VAL A 162 -2.14 4.93 -6.59
N VAL A 163 -2.95 4.73 -7.62
CA VAL A 163 -4.09 3.81 -7.57
C VAL A 163 -3.77 2.54 -8.37
N ASP A 164 -3.73 1.40 -7.69
CA ASP A 164 -3.69 0.08 -8.31
C ASP A 164 -5.12 -0.49 -8.27
N PRO A 165 -5.88 -0.43 -9.38
CA PRO A 165 -7.30 -0.78 -9.40
C PRO A 165 -7.49 -2.30 -9.40
N VAL A 166 -7.09 -2.97 -8.32
CA VAL A 166 -7.10 -4.43 -8.19
C VAL A 166 -8.54 -4.94 -8.23
N MET A 167 -8.90 -5.65 -9.30
CA MET A 167 -10.26 -6.20 -9.46
C MET A 167 -10.35 -7.70 -9.24
N VAL A 168 -9.27 -8.44 -9.52
CA VAL A 168 -9.25 -9.91 -9.53
C VAL A 168 -7.94 -10.41 -8.92
N ALA A 169 -8.02 -11.48 -8.13
CA ALA A 169 -6.86 -12.19 -7.62
C ALA A 169 -6.16 -12.97 -8.74
N LYS A 170 -4.90 -13.35 -8.53
CA LYS A 170 -4.15 -14.15 -9.51
C LYS A 170 -4.76 -15.54 -9.76
N GLY A 171 -5.60 -16.05 -8.84
CA GLY A 171 -6.38 -17.29 -9.00
C GLY A 171 -7.73 -17.11 -9.72
N GLY A 172 -8.07 -15.88 -10.13
CA GLY A 172 -9.33 -15.58 -10.82
C GLY A 172 -10.50 -15.19 -9.91
N GLU A 173 -10.31 -15.21 -8.59
CA GLU A 173 -11.32 -14.78 -7.63
C GLU A 173 -11.54 -13.26 -7.75
N ARG A 174 -12.81 -12.83 -7.85
CA ARG A 174 -13.14 -11.40 -7.87
C ARG A 174 -12.87 -10.81 -6.49
N LEU A 175 -12.08 -9.74 -6.46
CA LEU A 175 -11.73 -9.01 -5.25
C LEU A 175 -12.49 -7.68 -5.15
N LEU A 176 -12.89 -7.11 -6.29
CA LEU A 176 -13.74 -5.92 -6.35
C LEU A 176 -15.17 -6.32 -6.77
N LEU A 177 -16.16 -5.86 -6.01
CA LEU A 177 -17.56 -6.01 -6.38
C LEU A 177 -17.89 -5.17 -7.63
N ARG A 178 -18.83 -5.62 -8.47
CA ARG A 178 -19.10 -4.95 -9.75
C ARG A 178 -19.62 -3.53 -9.55
N GLU A 179 -20.45 -3.36 -8.54
CA GLU A 179 -20.99 -2.09 -8.06
C GLU A 179 -19.90 -1.12 -7.60
N ALA A 180 -18.76 -1.62 -7.12
CA ALA A 180 -17.65 -0.81 -6.63
C ALA A 180 -16.79 -0.20 -7.74
N VAL A 181 -16.91 -0.69 -8.98
CA VAL A 181 -16.21 -0.10 -10.14
C VAL A 181 -16.67 1.34 -10.40
N ALA A 182 -17.98 1.62 -10.27
CA ALA A 182 -18.49 2.97 -10.45
C ALA A 182 -17.92 3.92 -9.39
N THR A 183 -17.92 3.51 -8.12
CA THR A 183 -17.32 4.29 -7.03
C THR A 183 -15.83 4.53 -7.24
N LEU A 184 -15.08 3.53 -7.70
CA LEU A 184 -13.65 3.69 -8.05
C LEU A 184 -13.45 4.80 -9.10
N VAL A 185 -14.22 4.76 -10.18
CA VAL A 185 -14.13 5.73 -11.29
C VAL A 185 -14.55 7.14 -10.85
N GLU A 186 -15.63 7.25 -10.08
CA GLU A 186 -16.20 8.54 -9.69
C GLU A 186 -15.46 9.22 -8.54
N ARG A 187 -14.91 8.43 -7.60
CA ARG A 187 -14.39 8.97 -6.32
C ARG A 187 -12.89 8.89 -6.17
N LEU A 188 -12.24 7.85 -6.70
CA LEU A 188 -10.82 7.60 -6.41
C LEU A 188 -9.89 7.86 -7.60
N ILE A 189 -10.28 7.49 -8.82
CA ILE A 189 -9.48 7.77 -10.03
C ILE A 189 -9.19 9.27 -10.21
N PRO A 190 -10.14 10.21 -9.98
CA PRO A 190 -9.88 11.64 -10.12
C PRO A 190 -8.82 12.19 -9.14
N LEU A 191 -8.57 11.49 -8.03
CA LEU A 191 -7.56 11.86 -7.03
C LEU A 191 -6.17 11.33 -7.38
N ALA A 192 -6.07 10.44 -8.37
CA ALA A 192 -4.83 9.73 -8.65
C ALA A 192 -3.82 10.61 -9.38
N ARG A 193 -2.61 10.69 -8.82
CA ARG A 193 -1.41 11.12 -9.57
C ARG A 193 -1.12 10.14 -10.70
N VAL A 194 -1.27 8.86 -10.43
CA VAL A 194 -1.09 7.81 -11.44
C VAL A 194 -1.95 6.60 -11.12
N ILE A 195 -2.67 6.09 -12.13
CA ILE A 195 -3.34 4.79 -12.05
C ILE A 195 -2.54 3.73 -12.79
N THR A 196 -2.63 2.48 -12.32
CA THR A 196 -1.79 1.37 -12.85
C THR A 196 -2.58 0.13 -13.25
N PRO A 197 -3.67 0.21 -14.04
CA PRO A 197 -4.43 -0.97 -14.43
C PRO A 197 -3.61 -1.94 -15.30
N ASN A 198 -3.85 -3.25 -15.15
CA ASN A 198 -3.51 -4.22 -16.19
C ASN A 198 -4.53 -4.16 -17.34
N LEU A 199 -4.29 -4.93 -18.42
CA LEU A 199 -5.19 -4.96 -19.57
C LEU A 199 -6.66 -5.30 -19.20
N PRO A 200 -6.97 -6.43 -18.53
CA PRO A 200 -8.33 -6.72 -18.08
C PRO A 200 -8.97 -5.61 -17.22
N GLU A 201 -8.21 -5.02 -16.30
CA GLU A 201 -8.69 -3.91 -15.46
C GLU A 201 -9.02 -2.68 -16.30
N ALA A 202 -8.16 -2.33 -17.26
CA ALA A 202 -8.40 -1.20 -18.18
C ALA A 202 -9.64 -1.45 -19.05
N GLU A 203 -9.86 -2.68 -19.52
CA GLU A 203 -11.07 -3.03 -20.29
C GLU A 203 -12.35 -2.88 -19.46
N VAL A 204 -12.31 -3.27 -18.18
CA VAL A 204 -13.44 -3.09 -17.26
C VAL A 204 -13.69 -1.61 -16.98
N LEU A 205 -12.64 -0.83 -16.69
CA LEU A 205 -12.74 0.61 -16.41
C LEU A 205 -13.30 1.40 -17.60
N LEU A 206 -12.92 1.01 -18.83
CA LEU A 206 -13.34 1.70 -20.06
C LEU A 206 -14.58 1.07 -20.73
N GLY A 207 -15.05 -0.08 -20.24
CA GLY A 207 -16.20 -0.79 -20.78
C GLY A 207 -16.02 -1.31 -22.21
N ARG A 208 -14.78 -1.55 -22.65
CA ARG A 208 -14.47 -2.02 -24.02
C ARG A 208 -13.20 -2.88 -24.08
N PRO A 209 -13.08 -3.84 -25.02
CA PRO A 209 -11.88 -4.63 -25.19
C PRO A 209 -10.70 -3.80 -25.73
N ILE A 210 -9.48 -4.21 -25.41
CA ILE A 210 -8.22 -3.56 -25.79
C ILE A 210 -7.24 -4.64 -26.24
N SER A 211 -7.05 -4.79 -27.56
CA SER A 211 -6.26 -5.87 -28.15
C SER A 211 -4.95 -5.40 -28.77
N THR A 212 -4.93 -4.19 -29.35
CA THR A 212 -3.77 -3.70 -30.12
C THR A 212 -2.94 -2.66 -29.37
N ARG A 213 -1.72 -2.42 -29.85
CA ARG A 213 -0.85 -1.37 -29.33
C ARG A 213 -1.52 0.01 -29.46
N ALA A 214 -2.10 0.30 -30.62
CA ALA A 214 -2.81 1.56 -30.86
C ALA A 214 -4.04 1.72 -29.94
N GLU A 215 -4.82 0.66 -29.72
CA GLU A 215 -5.95 0.70 -28.77
C GLU A 215 -5.51 0.96 -27.33
N ARG A 216 -4.34 0.43 -26.92
CA ARG A 216 -3.75 0.76 -25.60
C ARG A 216 -3.37 2.22 -25.48
N GLU A 217 -2.85 2.85 -26.54
CA GLU A 217 -2.54 4.29 -26.51
C GLU A 217 -3.81 5.12 -26.33
N VAL A 218 -4.89 4.77 -27.04
CA VAL A 218 -6.20 5.42 -26.87
C VAL A 218 -6.74 5.16 -25.47
N ALA A 219 -6.65 3.93 -24.97
CA ALA A 219 -7.09 3.59 -23.63
C ALA A 219 -6.35 4.37 -22.54
N ALA A 220 -5.03 4.58 -22.66
CA ALA A 220 -4.26 5.38 -21.71
C ALA A 220 -4.74 6.84 -21.68
N ARG A 221 -5.13 7.39 -22.84
CA ARG A 221 -5.73 8.72 -22.94
C ARG A 221 -7.11 8.77 -22.32
N ASP A 222 -7.94 7.77 -22.60
CA ASP A 222 -9.30 7.68 -22.05
C ASP A 222 -9.29 7.55 -20.52
N LEU A 223 -8.33 6.79 -19.97
CA LEU A 223 -8.13 6.68 -18.53
C LEU A 223 -7.75 8.02 -17.87
N VAL A 224 -6.86 8.80 -18.49
CA VAL A 224 -6.56 10.17 -18.05
C VAL A 224 -7.79 11.08 -18.16
N ALA A 225 -8.63 10.87 -19.17
CA ALA A 225 -9.89 11.61 -19.31
C ALA A 225 -10.93 11.28 -18.21
N LEU A 226 -10.74 10.20 -17.43
CA LEU A 226 -11.52 9.92 -16.21
C LEU A 226 -11.11 10.81 -15.02
N GLY A 227 -10.04 11.59 -15.13
CA GLY A 227 -9.64 12.61 -14.15
C GLY A 227 -8.29 12.37 -13.46
N CYS A 228 -7.65 11.21 -13.66
CA CYS A 228 -6.30 10.99 -13.13
C CYS A 228 -5.25 11.79 -13.88
N ALA A 229 -4.16 12.17 -13.21
CA ALA A 229 -3.09 12.95 -13.84
C ALA A 229 -2.25 12.11 -14.84
N ALA A 230 -2.08 10.82 -14.57
CA ALA A 230 -1.39 9.89 -15.46
C ALA A 230 -1.97 8.47 -15.37
N ALA A 231 -1.79 7.69 -16.43
CA ALA A 231 -2.17 6.28 -16.49
C ALA A 231 -1.02 5.42 -17.02
N VAL A 232 -0.84 4.24 -16.41
CA VAL A 232 0.06 3.19 -16.89
C VAL A 232 -0.74 1.91 -17.12
N ILE A 233 -0.93 1.54 -18.39
CA ILE A 233 -1.56 0.26 -18.73
C ILE A 233 -0.47 -0.82 -18.78
N LYS A 234 -0.51 -1.74 -17.81
CA LYS A 234 0.45 -2.85 -17.68
C LYS A 234 0.17 -3.92 -18.74
N GLY A 235 1.12 -4.16 -19.63
CA GLY A 235 0.97 -5.06 -20.77
C GLY A 235 1.51 -6.47 -20.58
N GLY A 236 2.08 -6.81 -19.41
CA GLY A 236 2.72 -8.10 -19.15
C GLY A 236 1.86 -9.36 -19.39
N HIS A 237 0.54 -9.22 -19.55
CA HIS A 237 -0.38 -10.31 -19.89
C HIS A 237 -0.53 -10.57 -21.40
N ALA A 238 -0.12 -9.63 -22.26
CA ALA A 238 -0.21 -9.78 -23.72
C ALA A 238 0.88 -10.72 -24.27
N GLU A 239 0.63 -11.37 -25.41
CA GLU A 239 1.66 -12.09 -26.16
C GLU A 239 2.75 -11.12 -26.68
N GLY A 240 4.03 -11.51 -26.58
CA GLY A 240 5.16 -10.67 -27.01
C GLY A 240 5.91 -9.96 -25.86
N SER A 241 6.38 -8.73 -26.10
CA SER A 241 7.14 -7.93 -25.12
C SER A 241 6.27 -7.47 -23.95
N ALA A 242 6.86 -7.40 -22.75
CA ALA A 242 6.18 -6.86 -21.57
C ALA A 242 6.18 -5.33 -21.63
N ALA A 243 5.44 -4.77 -22.59
CA ALA A 243 5.38 -3.33 -22.87
C ALA A 243 4.23 -2.66 -22.11
N ASP A 244 4.55 -1.67 -21.28
CA ASP A 244 3.55 -0.85 -20.59
C ASP A 244 3.38 0.50 -21.31
N ALA A 245 2.13 0.99 -21.38
CA ALA A 245 1.82 2.27 -22.00
C ALA A 245 1.58 3.33 -20.91
N PHE A 246 2.44 4.34 -20.83
CA PHE A 246 2.31 5.49 -19.96
C PHE A 246 1.75 6.69 -20.73
N PHE A 247 0.84 7.44 -20.11
CA PHE A 247 0.38 8.74 -20.59
C PHE A 247 0.07 9.70 -19.42
N ASP A 248 0.55 10.94 -19.48
CA ASP A 248 0.37 11.98 -18.43
C ASP A 248 -0.50 13.18 -18.87
N GLY A 249 -1.31 13.00 -19.91
CA GLY A 249 -2.06 14.09 -20.53
C GLY A 249 -1.28 14.83 -21.64
N ARG A 250 0.04 14.63 -21.75
CA ARG A 250 0.88 15.29 -22.77
C ARG A 250 1.75 14.30 -23.54
N THR A 251 2.52 13.50 -22.82
CA THR A 251 3.53 12.60 -23.35
C THR A 251 3.05 11.17 -23.24
N LEU A 252 3.16 10.42 -24.33
CA LEU A 252 2.94 8.99 -24.36
C LEU A 252 4.29 8.28 -24.44
N VAL A 253 4.55 7.37 -23.51
CA VAL A 253 5.81 6.61 -23.43
C VAL A 253 5.51 5.12 -23.37
N TRP A 254 6.27 4.35 -24.14
CA TRP A 254 6.26 2.89 -24.08
C TRP A 254 7.44 2.39 -23.26
N LEU A 255 7.13 1.64 -22.21
CA LEU A 255 8.10 1.09 -21.28
C LEU A 255 8.32 -0.38 -21.61
N GLU A 256 9.34 -0.65 -22.42
CA GLU A 256 9.67 -1.99 -22.88
C GLU A 256 10.55 -2.73 -21.86
N ALA A 257 10.25 -4.01 -21.63
CA ALA A 257 11.13 -4.92 -20.93
C ALA A 257 11.08 -6.31 -21.55
N GLU A 258 12.17 -7.07 -21.38
CA GLU A 258 12.21 -8.47 -21.78
C GLU A 258 11.18 -9.28 -20.98
N ARG A 259 10.48 -10.18 -21.67
CA ARG A 259 9.56 -11.10 -21.01
C ARG A 259 10.36 -12.16 -20.25
N VAL A 260 10.14 -12.24 -18.96
CA VAL A 260 10.71 -13.30 -18.12
C VAL A 260 9.81 -14.54 -18.20
N SER A 261 10.38 -15.69 -18.54
CA SER A 261 9.66 -16.96 -18.56
C SER A 261 9.54 -17.53 -17.14
N THR A 262 8.50 -17.12 -16.41
CA THR A 262 8.21 -17.62 -15.06
C THR A 262 6.72 -17.57 -14.75
N GLU A 263 6.25 -18.51 -13.92
CA GLU A 263 4.89 -18.50 -13.38
C GLU A 263 4.80 -17.73 -12.04
N ASN A 264 5.96 -17.40 -11.45
CA ASN A 264 6.11 -16.76 -10.13
C ASN A 264 6.01 -15.23 -10.22
N THR A 265 4.84 -14.76 -10.66
CA THR A 265 4.50 -13.33 -10.79
C THR A 265 3.49 -12.83 -9.75
N HIS A 266 3.25 -13.61 -8.67
CA HIS A 266 2.29 -13.20 -7.63
C HIS A 266 2.77 -11.91 -6.96
N GLY A 267 1.85 -10.96 -6.78
CA GLY A 267 2.13 -9.63 -6.24
C GLY A 267 2.89 -8.67 -7.16
N SER A 268 3.09 -9.01 -8.44
CA SER A 268 3.82 -8.14 -9.37
C SER A 268 3.18 -6.77 -9.56
N GLY A 269 1.84 -6.72 -9.65
CA GLY A 269 1.09 -5.46 -9.70
C GLY A 269 1.29 -4.60 -8.46
N CYS A 270 1.15 -5.19 -7.27
CA CYS A 270 1.34 -4.49 -5.99
C CYS A 270 2.77 -3.94 -5.85
N ALA A 271 3.79 -4.76 -6.17
CA ALA A 271 5.18 -4.32 -6.11
C ALA A 271 5.48 -3.21 -7.14
N PHE A 272 4.87 -3.25 -8.34
CA PHE A 272 5.02 -2.18 -9.32
C PHE A 272 4.42 -0.86 -8.85
N SER A 273 3.15 -0.86 -8.41
CA SER A 273 2.47 0.34 -7.92
C SER A 273 3.11 0.88 -6.63
N ALA A 274 3.57 0.01 -5.72
CA ALA A 274 4.35 0.41 -4.55
C ALA A 274 5.71 1.01 -4.93
N ALA A 275 6.39 0.51 -5.97
CA ALA A 275 7.65 1.10 -6.42
C ALA A 275 7.45 2.51 -6.99
N ILE A 276 6.34 2.77 -7.68
CA ILE A 276 5.98 4.12 -8.14
C ILE A 276 5.75 5.04 -6.93
N ALA A 277 4.95 4.60 -5.95
CA ALA A 277 4.70 5.39 -4.74
C ALA A 277 6.00 5.67 -3.96
N ALA A 278 6.94 4.73 -3.92
CA ALA A 278 8.26 4.95 -3.34
C ALA A 278 9.09 6.00 -4.10
N GLY A 279 9.00 6.03 -5.44
CA GLY A 279 9.62 7.06 -6.27
C GLY A 279 9.03 8.45 -5.97
N LEU A 280 7.70 8.55 -5.95
CA LEU A 280 7.00 9.81 -5.63
C LEU A 280 7.31 10.29 -4.20
N ALA A 281 7.36 9.38 -3.22
CA ALA A 281 7.73 9.73 -1.85
C ALA A 281 9.17 10.28 -1.75
N ARG A 282 10.07 9.83 -2.63
CA ARG A 282 11.44 10.35 -2.75
C ARG A 282 11.54 11.65 -3.56
N GLY A 283 10.41 12.18 -4.05
CA GLY A 283 10.34 13.45 -4.78
C GLY A 283 10.66 13.33 -6.28
N MET A 284 10.55 12.14 -6.86
CA MET A 284 10.75 11.93 -8.31
C MET A 284 9.57 12.47 -9.11
N GLU A 285 9.85 12.85 -10.36
CA GLU A 285 8.79 13.12 -11.33
C GLU A 285 8.03 11.84 -11.67
N THR A 286 6.77 11.98 -12.12
CA THR A 286 5.87 10.82 -12.30
C THR A 286 6.43 9.82 -13.31
N LEU A 287 6.91 10.27 -14.47
CA LEU A 287 7.49 9.39 -15.48
C LEU A 287 8.76 8.69 -14.96
N GLU A 288 9.64 9.40 -14.27
CA GLU A 288 10.87 8.84 -13.69
C GLU A 288 10.56 7.75 -12.66
N ALA A 289 9.57 7.98 -11.79
CA ALA A 289 9.11 6.99 -10.82
C ALA A 289 8.54 5.73 -11.49
N VAL A 290 7.82 5.89 -12.60
CA VAL A 290 7.28 4.77 -13.39
C VAL A 290 8.39 4.00 -14.11
N GLU A 291 9.37 4.69 -14.69
CA GLU A 291 10.53 4.06 -15.33
C GLU A 291 11.36 3.25 -14.31
N GLU A 292 11.65 3.82 -13.13
CA GLU A 292 12.35 3.08 -12.07
C GLU A 292 11.52 1.89 -11.59
N ALA A 293 10.20 2.05 -11.42
CA ALA A 293 9.32 0.96 -11.03
C ALA A 293 9.33 -0.18 -12.06
N LYS A 294 9.40 0.14 -13.37
CA LYS A 294 9.49 -0.85 -14.44
C LYS A 294 10.78 -1.66 -14.35
N VAL A 295 11.91 -1.00 -14.13
CA VAL A 295 13.20 -1.67 -13.93
C VAL A 295 13.15 -2.53 -12.65
N PHE A 296 12.61 -1.99 -11.56
CA PHE A 296 12.51 -2.67 -10.29
C PHE A 296 11.68 -3.95 -10.38
N ILE A 297 10.47 -3.88 -10.96
CA ILE A 297 9.58 -5.04 -11.06
C ILE A 297 10.16 -6.12 -11.98
N THR A 298 10.83 -5.71 -13.06
CA THR A 298 11.49 -6.66 -13.98
C THR A 298 12.56 -7.48 -13.23
N GLY A 299 13.41 -6.83 -12.43
CA GLY A 299 14.39 -7.53 -11.59
C GLY A 299 13.76 -8.41 -10.51
N ALA A 300 12.65 -7.96 -9.91
CA ALA A 300 11.91 -8.71 -8.91
C ALA A 300 11.25 -9.99 -9.48
N ILE A 301 10.80 -9.94 -10.74
CA ILE A 301 10.26 -11.11 -11.46
C ILE A 301 11.40 -12.06 -11.87
N GLN A 302 12.50 -11.52 -12.39
CA GLN A 302 13.69 -12.33 -12.74
C GLN A 302 14.25 -13.08 -11.55
N SER A 303 14.16 -12.48 -10.35
CA SER A 303 14.63 -13.06 -9.09
C SER A 303 13.49 -13.63 -8.25
N SER A 304 12.37 -14.00 -8.89
CA SER A 304 11.16 -14.53 -8.23
C SER A 304 11.46 -15.75 -7.36
N LEU A 305 10.58 -15.99 -6.38
CA LEU A 305 10.82 -16.98 -5.33
C LEU A 305 10.03 -18.25 -5.58
N GLU A 306 10.73 -19.39 -5.52
CA GLU A 306 10.17 -20.74 -5.53
C GLU A 306 9.58 -21.08 -4.15
N ILE A 307 8.45 -20.45 -3.80
CA ILE A 307 7.74 -20.64 -2.53
C ILE A 307 6.35 -21.17 -2.80
N GLY A 308 5.94 -22.20 -2.06
CA GLY A 308 4.62 -22.81 -2.17
C GLY A 308 4.50 -23.78 -3.35
N HIS A 309 3.26 -24.15 -3.69
CA HIS A 309 2.94 -25.14 -4.73
C HIS A 309 2.06 -24.58 -5.86
N GLY A 310 1.86 -23.27 -5.90
CA GLY A 310 1.07 -22.60 -6.93
C GLY A 310 1.85 -21.41 -7.49
N HIS A 311 1.19 -20.25 -7.62
CA HIS A 311 1.85 -19.05 -8.12
C HIS A 311 2.76 -18.45 -7.04
N GLY A 312 4.08 -18.62 -7.19
CA GLY A 312 5.08 -18.04 -6.31
C GLY A 312 5.14 -16.50 -6.42
N PRO A 313 5.63 -15.83 -5.37
CA PRO A 313 5.75 -14.38 -5.34
C PRO A 313 6.95 -13.87 -6.13
N VAL A 314 6.84 -12.65 -6.64
CA VAL A 314 8.02 -11.86 -7.03
C VAL A 314 8.89 -11.60 -5.81
N ASN A 315 10.14 -11.17 -6.02
CA ASN A 315 11.06 -10.84 -4.94
C ASN A 315 11.32 -9.34 -4.86
N PRO A 316 10.55 -8.53 -4.09
CA PRO A 316 10.86 -7.11 -3.91
C PRO A 316 12.25 -6.85 -3.30
N MET A 317 12.82 -7.84 -2.59
CA MET A 317 14.11 -7.73 -1.92
C MET A 317 15.29 -8.21 -2.78
N TRP A 318 15.10 -8.39 -4.10
CA TRP A 318 16.08 -8.99 -5.01
C TRP A 318 17.46 -8.33 -5.03
N ARG A 319 17.56 -7.04 -4.71
CA ARG A 319 18.86 -6.32 -4.60
C ARG A 319 19.60 -6.62 -3.29
N HIS A 320 18.90 -7.13 -2.28
CA HIS A 320 19.38 -7.28 -0.90
C HIS A 320 19.54 -8.75 -0.49
N TRP A 321 18.63 -9.61 -0.94
CA TRP A 321 18.73 -11.05 -0.72
C TRP A 321 19.73 -11.63 -1.72
N ARG A 322 20.97 -11.80 -1.27
CA ARG A 322 21.96 -12.58 -2.01
C ARG A 322 21.74 -14.05 -1.65
N GLY A 323 21.47 -14.87 -2.65
CA GLY A 323 21.53 -16.34 -2.54
C GLY A 323 22.96 -16.83 -2.35
#